data_AF-L7MRK3-F1
#
_entry.id   AF-L7MRK3-F1
#
_cell.length_a   1.000
_cell.length_b   1.000
_cell.length_c   1.000
_cell.angle_alpha   90.00
_cell.angle_beta   90.00
_cell.angle_gamma   90.00
#
_symmetry.space_group_name_H-M   'P 1'
#
loop_
_entity.id
_entity.type
_entity.pdbx_description
1 polymer ?
#
loop_
_entity_poly.entity_id
_entity_poly.type
_entity_poly.pdbx_seq_one_letter_code
_entity_poly.pdbx_strand_id
1 'polypeptide(L)'
;GEREELNLTANRLMGRTLTVEVSVETIRNPQQQESLKHATRIIDEVVTKFLDDLGNAKSHLMSLYSACSSEVPPGPVDQKFQSIVIGCALEDQKKIKRRLETLLRNIENSDKAIKLLEHSKGASSKTLQPSAENRFN
;
A
#
# COMPACT_ATOMS: atom_id res chain seq x y z
N GLY A 1 -13.33 -20.60 -55.06
CA GLY A 1 -14.66 -21.25 -55.05
C GLY A 1 -14.99 -21.79 -53.67
N GLU A 2 -16.10 -21.36 -53.07
CA GLU A 2 -16.61 -21.61 -51.70
C GLU A 2 -15.64 -21.34 -50.54
N ARG A 3 -14.52 -22.07 -50.47
CA ARG A 3 -13.49 -21.90 -49.43
C ARG A 3 -12.88 -20.49 -49.41
N GLU A 4 -12.78 -19.89 -50.59
CA GLU A 4 -12.28 -18.53 -50.80
C GLU A 4 -13.30 -17.47 -50.37
N GLU A 5 -14.60 -17.72 -50.59
CA GLU A 5 -15.69 -16.86 -50.12
C GLU A 5 -15.86 -16.93 -48.60
N LEU A 6 -15.68 -18.12 -48.02
CA LEU A 6 -15.63 -18.34 -46.58
C LEU A 6 -14.48 -17.57 -45.95
N ASN A 7 -13.28 -17.63 -46.55
CA ASN A 7 -12.12 -16.88 -46.06
C ASN A 7 -12.33 -15.36 -46.17
N LEU A 8 -12.88 -14.87 -47.28
CA LEU A 8 -13.23 -13.46 -47.45
C LEU A 8 -14.26 -13.00 -46.41
N THR A 9 -15.25 -13.83 -46.13
CA THR A 9 -16.30 -13.52 -45.15
C THR A 9 -15.75 -13.52 -43.72
N ALA A 10 -14.91 -14.49 -43.36
CA ALA A 10 -14.24 -14.56 -42.07
C ALA A 10 -13.30 -13.37 -41.84
N ASN A 11 -12.51 -12.99 -42.85
CA ASN A 11 -11.64 -11.81 -42.79
C ASN A 11 -12.42 -10.50 -42.66
N ARG A 12 -13.55 -10.38 -43.38
CA ARG A 12 -14.44 -9.21 -43.27
C ARG A 12 -15.12 -9.15 -41.90
N LEU A 13 -15.49 -10.29 -41.33
CA LEU A 13 -16.04 -10.38 -39.98
C LEU A 13 -14.98 -10.01 -38.94
N MET A 14 -13.79 -10.60 -39.00
CA MET A 14 -12.66 -10.24 -38.12
C MET A 14 -12.35 -8.74 -38.18
N GLY A 15 -12.25 -8.15 -39.39
CA GLY A 15 -12.04 -6.72 -39.55
C GLY A 15 -13.14 -5.83 -38.94
N ARG A 16 -14.36 -6.37 -38.76
CA ARG A 16 -15.50 -5.69 -38.11
C ARG A 16 -15.65 -6.04 -36.63
N THR A 17 -15.09 -7.15 -36.16
CA THR A 17 -15.17 -7.63 -34.78
C THR A 17 -13.90 -7.38 -33.97
N LEU A 18 -12.86 -6.79 -34.59
CA LEU A 18 -11.70 -6.31 -33.86
C LEU A 18 -12.17 -5.34 -32.77
N THR A 19 -12.01 -5.79 -31.53
CA THR A 19 -12.42 -5.10 -30.32
C THR A 19 -11.64 -3.81 -30.17
N VAL A 20 -12.36 -2.69 -30.02
CA VAL A 20 -11.76 -1.44 -29.58
C VAL A 20 -11.26 -1.65 -28.15
N GLU A 21 -9.95 -1.61 -27.96
CA GLU A 21 -9.37 -1.55 -26.62
C GLU A 21 -9.45 -0.11 -26.12
N VAL A 22 -10.25 0.11 -25.08
CA VAL A 22 -10.36 1.41 -24.42
C VAL A 22 -9.49 1.37 -23.17
N SER A 23 -8.32 2.01 -23.22
CA SER A 23 -7.45 2.19 -22.05
C SER A 23 -7.56 3.63 -21.52
N VAL A 24 -7.50 3.77 -20.19
CA VAL A 24 -7.38 5.08 -19.54
C VAL A 24 -5.98 5.17 -18.94
N GLU A 25 -5.14 5.98 -19.56
CA GLU A 25 -3.76 6.17 -19.14
C GLU A 25 -3.56 7.53 -18.48
N THR A 26 -2.66 7.56 -17.50
CA THR A 26 -2.17 8.83 -16.93
C THR A 26 -1.07 9.35 -17.85
N ILE A 27 -1.36 10.41 -18.61
CA ILE A 27 -0.38 11.07 -19.47
C ILE A 27 0.67 11.77 -18.60
N ARG A 28 1.95 11.53 -18.89
CA ARG A 28 3.09 12.06 -18.13
C ARG A 28 4.14 12.64 -19.06
N ASN A 29 4.75 13.73 -18.64
CA ASN A 29 6.04 14.17 -19.19
C ASN A 29 7.21 13.44 -18.47
N PRO A 30 8.44 13.53 -18.99
CA PRO A 30 9.60 12.87 -18.37
C PRO A 30 9.83 13.25 -16.90
N GLN A 31 9.60 14.52 -16.54
CA GLN A 31 9.76 15.00 -15.18
C GLN A 31 8.74 14.38 -14.22
N GLN A 32 7.48 14.26 -14.62
CA GLN A 32 6.44 13.61 -13.83
C GLN A 32 6.73 12.13 -13.63
N GLN A 33 7.30 11.46 -14.64
CA GLN A 33 7.70 10.07 -14.54
C GLN A 33 8.86 9.86 -13.54
N GLU A 34 9.81 10.79 -13.51
CA GLU A 34 10.90 10.78 -12.52
C GLU A 34 10.39 11.06 -11.11
N SER A 35 9.55 12.09 -10.94
CA SER A 35 8.90 12.40 -9.66
C SER A 35 8.13 11.21 -9.11
N LEU A 36 7.36 10.51 -9.96
CA LEU A 36 6.63 9.30 -9.58
C LEU A 36 7.57 8.18 -9.12
N LYS A 37 8.65 7.93 -9.86
CA LYS A 37 9.66 6.93 -9.48
C LYS A 37 10.28 7.28 -8.12
N HIS A 38 10.60 8.54 -7.91
CA HIS A 38 11.19 9.02 -6.66
C HIS A 38 10.22 8.88 -5.48
N ALA A 39 8.97 9.32 -5.64
CA ALA A 39 7.94 9.16 -4.60
C ALA A 39 7.73 7.69 -4.24
N THR A 40 7.66 6.82 -5.25
CA THR A 40 7.48 5.37 -5.06
C THR A 40 8.65 4.77 -4.29
N ARG A 41 9.89 5.11 -4.65
CA ARG A 41 11.10 4.65 -3.96
C ARG A 41 11.12 5.04 -2.48
N ILE A 42 10.75 6.29 -2.16
CA ILE A 42 10.70 6.75 -0.76
C ILE A 42 9.71 5.91 0.05
N ILE A 43 8.54 5.61 -0.51
CA ILE A 43 7.54 4.76 0.16
C ILE A 43 8.09 3.35 0.37
N ASP A 44 8.73 2.77 -0.65
CA ASP A 44 9.31 1.42 -0.58
C ASP A 44 10.43 1.33 0.48
N GLU A 45 11.26 2.36 0.60
CA GLU A 45 12.30 2.45 1.64
C GLU A 45 11.73 2.47 3.06
N VAL A 46 10.53 3.04 3.27
CA VAL A 46 9.86 2.99 4.57
C VAL A 46 9.22 1.62 4.82
N VAL A 47 8.61 1.03 3.80
CA VAL A 47 7.99 -0.30 3.89
C VAL A 47 9.03 -1.40 4.13
N THR A 48 10.22 -1.32 3.55
CA THR A 48 11.29 -2.31 3.76
C THR A 48 11.80 -2.34 5.20
N LYS A 49 11.79 -1.19 5.90
CA LYS A 49 12.18 -1.07 7.31
C LYS A 49 11.08 -1.43 8.30
N PHE A 50 9.90 -1.81 7.81
CA PHE A 50 8.72 -2.09 8.61
C PHE A 50 8.93 -3.23 9.63
N LEU A 51 9.66 -4.28 9.23
CA LEU A 51 9.90 -5.44 10.09
C LEU A 51 10.90 -5.14 11.21
N ASP A 52 11.78 -4.16 10.99
CA ASP A 52 12.82 -3.80 11.95
C ASP A 52 12.27 -2.86 13.04
N ASP A 53 11.41 -1.90 12.64
CA ASP A 53 10.85 -0.89 13.55
C ASP A 53 9.46 -0.39 13.12
N LEU A 54 8.44 -1.04 13.68
CA LEU A 54 7.04 -0.74 13.43
C LEU A 54 6.66 0.70 13.82
N GLY A 55 7.20 1.20 14.94
CA GLY A 55 6.85 2.51 15.50
C GLY A 55 7.37 3.66 14.65
N ASN A 56 8.65 3.58 14.29
CA ASN A 56 9.28 4.59 13.44
C ASN A 56 8.72 4.54 12.01
N ALA A 57 8.46 3.35 11.46
CA ALA A 57 7.81 3.20 10.15
C ALA A 57 6.41 3.84 10.14
N LYS A 58 5.62 3.68 11.21
CA LYS A 58 4.29 4.32 11.32
C LYS A 58 4.40 5.84 11.32
N SER A 59 5.30 6.40 12.14
CA SER A 59 5.50 7.86 12.23
C SER A 59 5.93 8.45 10.89
N HIS A 60 6.85 7.78 10.19
CA HIS A 60 7.32 8.20 8.88
C HIS A 60 6.23 8.10 7.82
N LEU A 61 5.45 7.01 7.78
CA LEU A 61 4.31 6.92 6.85
C LEU A 61 3.24 7.99 7.12
N MET A 62 3.04 8.36 8.39
CA MET A 62 2.14 9.48 8.73
C MET A 62 2.65 10.82 8.19
N SER A 63 3.97 11.06 8.20
CA SER A 63 4.52 12.30 7.64
C SER A 63 4.44 12.37 6.12
N LEU A 64 4.66 11.24 5.44
CA LEU A 64 4.45 11.11 4.00
C LEU A 64 2.97 11.26 3.62
N TYR A 65 2.06 10.67 4.39
CA TYR A 65 0.61 10.80 4.17
C TYR A 65 0.14 12.24 4.31
N SER A 66 0.63 12.92 5.35
CA SER A 66 0.31 14.33 5.62
C SER A 66 0.78 15.25 4.49
N ALA A 67 1.91 14.92 3.85
CA ALA A 67 2.42 15.62 2.66
C ALA A 67 1.55 15.44 1.40
N CYS A 68 0.65 14.47 1.37
CA CYS A 68 -0.32 14.29 0.29
C CYS A 68 -1.70 14.92 0.58
N SER A 69 -1.88 15.53 1.77
CA SER A 69 -3.15 16.16 2.14
C SER A 69 -3.22 17.61 1.65
N SER A 70 -4.38 17.99 1.12
CA SER A 70 -4.74 19.39 0.83
C SER A 70 -5.43 20.08 2.01
N GLU A 71 -5.81 19.32 3.04
CA GLU A 71 -6.45 19.79 4.26
C GLU A 71 -5.43 19.92 5.41
N VAL A 72 -5.87 20.45 6.56
CA VAL A 72 -5.02 20.56 7.76
C VAL A 72 -4.39 19.20 8.06
N PRO A 73 -3.05 19.08 8.02
CA PRO A 73 -2.40 17.79 8.17
C PRO A 73 -2.58 17.25 9.58
N PRO A 74 -2.86 15.93 9.75
CA PRO A 74 -3.07 15.31 11.05
C PRO A 74 -1.77 15.15 11.86
N GLY A 75 -0.61 15.48 11.27
CA GLY A 75 0.70 15.32 11.89
C GLY A 75 1.79 16.08 11.14
N PRO A 76 3.08 15.77 11.42
CA PRO A 76 4.22 16.38 10.74
C PRO A 76 4.13 16.20 9.22
N VAL A 77 4.63 17.16 8.45
CA VAL A 77 4.63 17.09 6.98
C VAL A 77 6.06 16.90 6.49
N ASP A 78 6.31 15.86 5.70
CA ASP A 78 7.56 15.74 4.97
C ASP A 78 7.56 16.68 3.75
N GLN A 79 8.18 17.84 3.92
CA GLN A 79 8.24 18.91 2.90
C GLN A 79 8.99 18.48 1.62
N LYS A 80 10.00 17.61 1.76
CA LYS A 80 10.77 17.12 0.62
C LYS A 80 9.90 16.17 -0.20
N PHE A 81 9.21 15.26 0.46
CA PHE A 81 8.26 14.37 -0.20
C PHE A 81 7.08 15.14 -0.81
N GLN A 82 6.55 16.14 -0.12
CA GLN A 82 5.48 17.01 -0.64
C GLN A 82 5.86 17.63 -1.97
N SER A 83 7.07 18.18 -2.07
CA SER A 83 7.58 18.78 -3.30
C SER A 83 7.69 17.77 -4.45
N ILE A 84 8.11 16.54 -4.16
CA ILE A 84 8.17 15.44 -5.15
C ILE A 84 6.76 15.04 -5.61
N VAL A 85 5.80 14.94 -4.69
CA VAL A 85 4.40 14.59 -5.01
C VAL A 85 3.76 15.67 -5.87
N ILE A 86 3.97 16.95 -5.57
CA ILE A 86 3.48 18.06 -6.42
C ILE A 86 4.01 17.96 -7.85
N GLY A 87 5.23 17.45 -8.03
CA GLY A 87 5.83 17.18 -9.34
C GLY A 87 5.24 15.99 -10.11
N CYS A 88 4.33 15.21 -9.51
CA CYS A 88 3.66 14.08 -10.17
C CYS A 88 2.38 14.52 -10.90
N ALA A 89 1.86 13.69 -11.81
CA ALA A 89 0.54 13.91 -12.40
C ALA A 89 -0.57 13.79 -11.32
N LEU A 90 -1.68 14.51 -11.48
CA LEU A 90 -2.74 14.58 -10.48
C LEU A 90 -3.30 13.20 -10.10
N GLU A 91 -3.48 12.31 -11.07
CA GLU A 91 -3.93 10.95 -10.82
C GLU A 91 -2.90 10.12 -10.04
N ASP A 92 -1.61 10.38 -10.23
CA ASP A 92 -0.55 9.72 -9.45
C ASP A 92 -0.52 10.23 -8.01
N GLN A 93 -0.73 11.54 -7.79
CA GLN A 93 -0.85 12.11 -6.44
C GLN A 93 -1.96 11.40 -5.65
N LYS A 94 -3.13 11.20 -6.28
CA LYS A 94 -4.26 10.45 -5.68
C LYS A 94 -3.89 8.99 -5.40
N LYS A 95 -3.21 8.32 -6.33
CA LYS A 95 -2.77 6.93 -6.16
C LYS A 95 -1.76 6.80 -5.02
N ILE A 96 -0.80 7.71 -4.92
CA ILE A 96 0.19 7.77 -3.85
C ILE A 96 -0.50 7.96 -2.50
N LYS A 97 -1.44 8.91 -2.38
CA LYS A 97 -2.21 9.12 -1.15
C LYS A 97 -2.96 7.84 -0.73
N ARG A 98 -3.70 7.21 -1.64
CA ARG A 98 -4.44 5.96 -1.37
C ARG A 98 -3.52 4.81 -0.95
N ARG A 99 -2.32 4.74 -1.54
CA ARG A 99 -1.30 3.76 -1.16
C ARG A 99 -0.86 3.97 0.29
N LEU A 100 -0.56 5.21 0.67
CA LEU A 100 -0.16 5.57 2.04
C LEU A 100 -1.28 5.29 3.05
N GLU A 101 -2.54 5.61 2.73
CA GLU A 101 -3.71 5.28 3.55
C GLU A 101 -3.83 3.76 3.80
N THR A 102 -3.67 2.98 2.73
CA THR A 102 -3.73 1.51 2.80
C THR A 102 -2.62 0.95 3.66
N LEU A 103 -1.39 1.46 3.48
CA LEU A 103 -0.24 1.04 4.29
C LEU A 103 -0.47 1.36 5.77
N LEU A 104 -0.86 2.59 6.11
CA LEU A 104 -1.14 2.99 7.49
C LEU A 104 -2.20 2.09 8.14
N ARG A 105 -3.31 1.81 7.45
CA ARG A 105 -4.33 0.87 7.94
C ARG A 105 -3.78 -0.53 8.17
N ASN A 106 -2.92 -1.04 7.28
CA ASN A 106 -2.30 -2.36 7.43
C ASN A 106 -1.35 -2.41 8.65
N ILE A 107 -0.58 -1.34 8.87
CA ILE A 107 0.27 -1.19 10.06
C ILE A 107 -0.58 -1.25 11.33
N GLU A 108 -1.66 -0.48 11.38
CA GLU A 108 -2.54 -0.44 12.56
C GLU A 108 -3.21 -1.78 12.85
N ASN A 109 -3.61 -2.51 11.80
CA ASN A 109 -4.16 -3.85 11.96
C ASN A 109 -3.11 -4.83 12.48
N SER A 110 -1.86 -4.72 12.00
CA SER A 110 -0.75 -5.57 12.44
C SER A 110 -0.38 -5.29 13.89
N ASP A 111 -0.28 -4.03 14.30
CA ASP A 111 -0.04 -3.62 15.69
C ASP A 111 -1.11 -4.15 16.65
N LYS A 112 -2.39 -4.05 16.26
CA LYS A 112 -3.50 -4.63 17.03
C LYS A 112 -3.39 -6.15 17.14
N ALA A 113 -3.07 -6.85 16.06
CA ALA A 113 -2.91 -8.30 16.04
C ALA A 113 -1.76 -8.76 16.95
N ILE A 114 -0.61 -8.08 16.91
CA ILE A 114 0.53 -8.35 17.78
C ILE A 114 0.13 -8.19 19.25
N LYS A 115 -0.51 -7.07 19.61
CA LYS A 115 -0.99 -6.83 20.99
C LYS A 115 -1.96 -7.91 21.47
N LEU A 116 -2.87 -8.39 20.61
CA LEU A 116 -3.79 -9.48 20.99
C LEU A 116 -3.04 -10.80 21.25
N LEU A 117 -2.01 -11.12 20.47
CA LEU A 117 -1.17 -12.30 20.66
C LEU A 117 -0.31 -12.23 21.95
N GLU A 118 0.13 -11.04 22.34
CA GLU A 118 0.86 -10.84 23.60
C GLU A 118 -0.04 -11.06 24.82
N HIS A 119 -1.28 -10.54 24.79
CA HIS A 119 -2.24 -10.73 25.87
C HIS A 119 -2.70 -12.21 26.00
N SER A 120 -2.83 -12.94 24.89
CA SER A 120 -3.22 -14.36 24.94
C SER A 120 -2.11 -15.27 25.50
N LYS A 121 -0.84 -14.96 25.23
CA LYS A 121 0.32 -15.64 25.86
C LYS A 121 0.39 -15.38 27.36
N GLY A 122 0.06 -14.19 27.83
CA GLY A 122 0.05 -13.84 29.26
C GLY A 122 -1.02 -14.58 30.09
N ALA A 123 -2.13 -14.98 29.47
CA ALA A 123 -3.22 -15.72 30.14
C ALA A 123 -2.90 -17.21 30.36
N SER A 124 -2.02 -17.81 29.56
CA SER A 124 -1.72 -19.25 29.62
C SER A 124 -0.68 -19.62 30.68
N SER A 125 0.03 -18.65 31.27
CA SER A 125 1.14 -18.91 32.21
C SER A 125 0.76 -18.83 33.70
N LYS A 126 -0.53 -18.72 34.06
CA LYS A 126 -0.99 -18.55 35.46
C LYS A 126 -1.61 -19.78 36.12
N THR A 127 -1.43 -20.99 35.58
CA THR A 127 -1.96 -22.21 36.21
C THR A 127 -0.90 -23.28 36.33
N LEU A 128 -0.09 -23.20 37.38
CA LEU A 128 0.63 -24.32 38.02
C LEU A 128 1.18 -23.79 39.36
N GLN A 129 0.32 -23.71 40.38
CA GLN A 129 0.76 -23.70 41.78
C GLN A 129 0.93 -25.15 42.23
N PRO A 130 2.10 -25.58 42.73
CA PRO A 130 2.21 -26.84 43.44
C PRO A 130 1.71 -26.63 44.87
N SER A 131 0.56 -27.21 45.21
CA SER A 131 0.14 -27.38 46.60
C SER A 131 1.09 -28.37 47.28
N ALA A 132 2.04 -27.84 48.05
CA ALA A 132 2.82 -28.65 48.99
C ALA A 132 2.01 -28.77 50.29
N GLU A 133 1.38 -29.93 50.49
CA GLU A 133 0.88 -30.37 51.78
C GLU A 133 2.06 -30.53 52.75
N ASN A 134 2.22 -29.61 53.69
CA ASN A 134 3.12 -29.78 54.81
C ASN A 134 2.36 -30.51 55.93
N ARG A 135 2.67 -31.80 56.08
CA ARG A 135 2.27 -32.69 57.16
C ARG A 135 3.49 -32.89 58.07
N PHE A 136 3.27 -32.99 59.39
CA PHE A 136 4.22 -33.15 60.50
C PHE A 136 4.96 -31.85 60.91
N ASN A 137 5.05 -31.45 62.18
CA ASN A 137 4.84 -32.10 63.48
C ASN A 137 4.41 -31.05 64.52
#